data_AF-A0A5C5YZK0-F1
#
_entry.id   AF-A0A5C5YZK0-F1
#
_cell.length_a   1.000
_cell.length_b   1.000
_cell.length_c   1.000
_cell.angle_alpha   90.00
_cell.angle_beta   90.00
_cell.angle_gamma   90.00
#
_symmetry.space_group_name_H-M   'P 1'
#
loop_
_entity.id
_entity.type
_entity.pdbx_description
1 polymer ?
#
loop_
_entity_poly.entity_id
_entity_poly.type
_entity_poly.pdbx_seq_one_letter_code
_entity_poly.pdbx_strand_id
1 'polypeptide(L)'
;MATLSLRMRDDLKAKAQQLASKQGVSLNSYINATLAATIAQTETLAMMGDRLSNVDREQLHARVMKFMSKTQSGTEPTLAEIEQAISGQ
;
A
#
# COMPACT_ATOMS: atom_id res chain seq x y z
N MET A 1 -13.55 -19.23 0.98
CA MET A 1 -13.62 -18.17 2.01
C MET A 1 -13.78 -18.84 3.37
N ALA A 2 -12.97 -18.47 4.36
CA ALA A 2 -13.11 -18.97 5.73
C ALA A 2 -14.05 -18.05 6.52
N THR A 3 -14.94 -18.63 7.34
CA THR A 3 -15.85 -17.88 8.20
C THR A 3 -15.22 -17.74 9.59
N LEU A 4 -15.01 -16.50 10.03
CA LEU A 4 -14.52 -16.18 11.37
C LEU A 4 -15.64 -15.51 12.17
N SER A 5 -15.91 -16.02 13.38
CA SER A 5 -16.79 -15.33 14.34
C SER A 5 -15.93 -14.45 15.24
N LEU A 6 -16.10 -13.13 15.16
CA LEU A 6 -15.37 -12.17 15.95
C LEU A 6 -16.30 -11.55 17.00
N ARG A 7 -15.94 -11.65 18.28
CA ARG A 7 -16.60 -10.89 19.35
C ARG A 7 -16.03 -9.48 19.38
N MET A 8 -16.91 -8.50 19.31
CA MET A 8 -16.58 -7.08 19.33
C MET A 8 -17.41 -6.40 20.42
N ARG A 9 -16.82 -5.41 21.10
CA ARG A 9 -17.61 -4.54 21.97
C ARG A 9 -18.67 -3.78 21.15
N ASP A 10 -19.82 -3.54 21.75
CA ASP A 10 -20.96 -2.93 21.06
C ASP A 10 -20.66 -1.51 20.54
N ASP A 11 -19.87 -0.73 21.30
CA ASP A 11 -19.47 0.61 20.90
C ASP A 11 -18.56 0.60 19.67
N LEU A 12 -17.63 -0.36 19.60
CA LEU A 12 -16.76 -0.55 18.44
C LEU A 12 -17.57 -1.02 17.22
N LYS A 13 -18.54 -1.90 17.43
CA LYS A 13 -19.43 -2.38 16.36
C LYS A 13 -20.24 -1.24 15.76
N ALA A 14 -20.81 -0.37 16.61
CA ALA A 14 -21.56 0.80 16.17
C ALA A 14 -20.69 1.77 15.34
N LYS A 15 -19.47 2.05 15.81
CA LYS A 15 -18.53 2.92 15.09
C LYS A 15 -18.09 2.31 13.75
N ALA A 16 -17.74 1.02 13.74
CA ALA A 16 -17.35 0.33 12.51
C ALA A 16 -18.51 0.29 11.51
N GLN A 17 -19.74 0.09 11.97
CA GLN A 17 -20.93 0.14 11.12
C GLN A 17 -21.14 1.53 10.50
N GLN A 18 -20.98 2.60 11.28
CA GLN A 18 -21.05 3.97 10.77
C GLN A 18 -19.97 4.24 9.71
N LEU A 19 -18.73 3.81 9.95
CA LEU A 19 -17.62 3.97 9.00
C LEU A 19 -17.86 3.17 7.71
N ALA A 20 -18.34 1.93 7.84
CA ALA A 20 -18.71 1.10 6.70
C ALA A 20 -19.82 1.76 5.86
N SER A 21 -20.87 2.28 6.52
CA SER A 21 -21.96 3.00 5.85
C SER A 21 -21.46 4.26 5.13
N LYS A 22 -20.53 5.02 5.71
CA LYS A 22 -19.92 6.19 5.04
C LYS A 22 -19.13 5.81 3.78
N GLN A 23 -18.53 4.62 3.77
CA GLN A 23 -17.79 4.10 2.62
C GLN A 23 -18.68 3.33 1.64
N GLY A 24 -19.98 3.21 1.90
CA GLY A 24 -20.92 2.50 1.03
C GLY A 24 -20.75 0.98 1.02
N VAL A 25 -20.11 0.40 2.05
CA VAL A 25 -19.81 -1.03 2.12
C VAL A 25 -20.47 -1.71 3.32
N SER A 26 -20.64 -3.03 3.26
CA SER A 26 -21.11 -3.81 4.41
C SER A 26 -20.08 -3.80 5.54
N LEU A 27 -20.53 -3.97 6.78
CA LEU A 27 -19.62 -4.09 7.93
C LEU A 27 -18.63 -5.26 7.76
N ASN A 28 -19.07 -6.39 7.22
CA ASN A 28 -18.19 -7.54 6.97
C ASN A 28 -17.10 -7.19 5.94
N SER A 29 -17.48 -6.55 4.83
CA SER A 29 -16.53 -6.08 3.81
C SER A 29 -15.54 -5.07 4.39
N TYR A 30 -16.03 -4.12 5.21
CA TYR A 30 -15.21 -3.13 5.88
C TYR A 30 -14.19 -3.76 6.84
N ILE A 31 -14.63 -4.71 7.67
CA ILE A 31 -13.75 -5.41 8.62
C ILE A 31 -12.70 -6.25 7.87
N ASN A 32 -13.07 -6.97 6.82
CA ASN A 32 -12.13 -7.75 6.03
C ASN A 32 -11.08 -6.87 5.34
N ALA A 33 -11.51 -5.76 4.74
CA ALA A 33 -10.59 -4.81 4.10
C ALA A 33 -9.64 -4.15 5.12
N THR A 34 -10.16 -3.78 6.28
CA THR A 34 -9.37 -3.17 7.36
C THR A 34 -8.35 -4.17 7.92
N LEU A 35 -8.74 -5.43 8.11
CA LEU A 35 -7.84 -6.48 8.56
C LEU A 35 -6.73 -6.74 7.53
N ALA A 36 -7.08 -6.85 6.25
CA ALA A 36 -6.11 -7.00 5.17
C ALA A 36 -5.13 -5.83 5.13
N ALA A 37 -5.62 -4.59 5.24
CA ALA A 37 -4.78 -3.40 5.28
C ALA A 37 -3.84 -3.38 6.49
N THR A 38 -4.32 -3.83 7.66
CA THR A 38 -3.51 -3.89 8.89
C THR A 38 -2.40 -4.93 8.79
N ILE A 39 -2.71 -6.11 8.23
CA ILE A 39 -1.73 -7.17 7.98
C ILE A 39 -0.67 -6.66 6.99
N ALA A 40 -1.10 -6.12 5.85
CA ALA A 40 -0.18 -5.60 4.84
C ALA A 40 0.73 -4.47 5.38
N GLN A 41 0.20 -3.57 6.20
CA GLN A 41 1.00 -2.54 6.86
C GLN A 41 2.04 -3.13 7.82
N THR A 42 1.64 -4.11 8.64
CA THR A 42 2.53 -4.77 9.59
C THR A 42 3.65 -5.53 8.87
N GLU A 43 3.31 -6.28 7.82
CA GLU A 43 4.28 -7.01 6.99
C GLU A 43 5.20 -6.05 6.25
N THR A 44 4.68 -4.94 5.74
CA THR A 44 5.50 -3.91 5.07
C THR A 44 6.48 -3.28 6.05
N LEU A 45 6.05 -2.94 7.26
CA LEU A 45 6.92 -2.40 8.30
C LEU A 45 7.98 -3.42 8.73
N ALA A 46 7.62 -4.70 8.87
CA ALA A 46 8.59 -5.76 9.16
C ALA A 46 9.61 -5.91 8.03
N MET A 47 9.16 -5.98 6.77
CA MET A 47 10.04 -6.06 5.60
C MET A 47 10.96 -4.84 5.49
N MET A 48 10.45 -3.64 5.77
CA MET A 48 11.26 -2.42 5.79
C MET A 48 12.26 -2.46 6.94
N GLY A 49 11.85 -2.89 8.12
CA GLY A 49 12.73 -3.09 9.27
C GLY A 49 13.88 -4.04 8.94
N ASP A 50 13.59 -5.20 8.35
CA ASP A 50 14.60 -6.19 7.94
C ASP A 50 15.52 -5.67 6.84
N ARG A 51 14.98 -4.90 5.88
CA ARG A 51 15.79 -4.30 4.81
C ARG A 51 16.65 -3.15 5.29
N LEU A 52 16.26 -2.45 6.36
CA LEU A 52 16.97 -1.27 6.87
C LEU A 52 17.87 -1.60 8.07
N SER A 53 17.63 -2.71 8.78
CA SER A 53 18.38 -3.11 9.97
C SER A 53 19.86 -3.33 9.72
N ASN A 54 20.23 -3.75 8.51
CA ASN A 54 21.61 -3.99 8.08
C ASN A 54 22.15 -2.93 7.12
N VAL A 55 21.43 -1.82 6.92
CA VAL A 55 21.84 -0.78 5.98
C VAL A 55 22.35 0.42 6.76
N ASP A 56 23.62 0.73 6.56
CA ASP A 56 24.23 1.96 7.03
C ASP A 56 23.47 3.17 6.48
N ARG A 57 22.99 4.02 7.38
CA ARG A 57 22.14 5.18 7.06
C ARG A 57 22.84 6.15 6.10
N GLU A 58 24.15 6.33 6.21
CA GLU A 58 24.90 7.21 5.30
C GLU A 58 25.03 6.59 3.91
N GLN A 59 25.25 5.28 3.82
CA GLN A 59 25.30 4.58 2.53
C GLN A 59 23.93 4.57 1.83
N LEU A 60 22.84 4.40 2.59
CA LEU A 60 21.48 4.49 2.04
C LEU A 60 21.21 5.89 1.50
N HIS A 61 21.54 6.92 2.27
CA HIS A 61 21.38 8.31 1.85
C HIS A 61 22.19 8.62 0.59
N ALA A 62 23.46 8.21 0.54
CA ALA A 62 24.29 8.37 -0.65
C ALA A 62 23.71 7.65 -1.88
N ARG A 63 23.14 6.46 -1.70
CA ARG A 63 22.51 5.68 -2.76
C ARG A 63 21.21 6.31 -3.27
N VAL A 64 20.39 6.86 -2.38
CA VAL A 64 19.17 7.60 -2.74
C VAL A 64 19.53 8.89 -3.47
N MET A 65 20.50 9.65 -2.97
CA MET A 65 20.97 10.88 -3.64
C MET A 65 21.56 10.58 -5.01
N LYS A 66 22.31 9.48 -5.16
CA LYS A 66 22.82 9.01 -6.46
C LYS A 66 21.72 8.57 -7.43
N PHE A 67 20.60 8.03 -6.91
CA PHE A 67 19.44 7.68 -7.72
C PHE A 67 18.66 8.93 -8.14
N MET A 68 18.44 9.87 -7.22
CA MET A 68 17.75 11.15 -7.53
C MET A 68 18.57 12.04 -8.46
N SER A 69 19.91 12.04 -8.36
CA SER A 69 20.78 12.74 -9.31
C SER A 69 20.80 12.09 -10.70
N LYS A 70 20.27 10.87 -10.84
CA LYS A 70 20.04 10.17 -12.10
C LYS A 70 18.61 10.39 -12.61
N THR A 71 18.01 11.56 -12.40
CA THR A 71 16.97 12.02 -13.33
C THR A 71 17.65 12.27 -14.67
N GLN A 72 17.82 11.20 -15.46
CA GLN A 72 18.00 11.34 -16.89
C GLN A 72 16.71 11.95 -17.39
N SER A 73 16.79 13.13 -18.00
CA SER A 73 15.73 13.57 -18.92
C SER A 73 15.66 12.49 -19.98
N GLY A 74 14.72 11.56 -19.82
CA GLY A 74 14.34 10.66 -20.89
C GLY A 74 13.85 11.52 -22.05
N THR A 75 14.12 11.08 -23.27
CA THR A 75 13.42 11.63 -24.43
C THR A 75 11.92 11.51 -24.15
N GLU A 76 11.18 12.61 -24.31
CA GLU A 76 9.72 12.57 -24.20
C GLU A 76 9.21 11.51 -25.19
N PRO A 77 8.43 10.51 -24.74
CA PRO A 77 7.97 9.45 -25.62
C PRO A 77 7.15 10.07 -26.75
N THR A 78 7.42 9.63 -27.96
CA THR A 78 6.66 10.03 -29.14
C THR A 78 5.21 9.57 -29.01
N LEU A 79 4.29 10.24 -29.72
CA LEU A 79 2.87 9.86 -29.72
C LEU A 79 2.66 8.37 -30.07
N ALA A 80 3.49 7.81 -30.95
CA ALA A 80 3.45 6.39 -31.30
C ALA A 80 3.82 5.47 -30.11
N GLU A 81 4.82 5.83 -29.31
CA GLU A 81 5.22 5.07 -28.12
C GLU A 81 4.16 5.16 -27.01
N ILE A 82 3.48 6.30 -26.89
CA ILE A 82 2.35 6.49 -25.98
C ILE A 82 1.16 5.63 -26.41
N GLU A 83 0.81 5.65 -27.70
CA GLU A 83 -0.28 4.84 -28.25
C GLU A 83 0.00 3.34 -28.09
N GLN A 84 1.25 2.90 -28.29
CA GLN A 84 1.65 1.50 -28.13
C GLN A 84 1.60 1.03 -26.66
N ALA A 85 2.03 1.88 -25.71
CA ALA A 85 1.94 1.59 -24.28
C ALA A 85 0.50 1.53 -23.76
N ILE A 86 -0.40 2.33 -24.33
CA ILE A 86 -1.83 2.35 -23.97
C ILE A 86 -2.59 1.19 -24.63
N SER A 87 -2.20 0.78 -25.84
CA SER A 87 -2.89 -0.26 -26.60
C SER A 87 -2.50 -1.70 -26.25
N GLY A 88 -1.44 -1.91 -25.46
CA GLY A 88 -1.19 -3.18 -24.77
C GLY A 88 -1.12 -4.42 -25.68
N GLN A 89 -0.35 -4.33 -26.77
CA GLN A 89 0.12 -5.51 -27.52
C GLN A 89 1.62 -5.71 -27.35
#